data_AF-A0A7V1PVI9-F1
#
_entry.id   AF-A0A7V1PVI9-F1
#
_cell.length_a   1.000
_cell.length_b   1.000
_cell.length_c   1.000
_cell.angle_alpha   90.00
_cell.angle_beta   90.00
_cell.angle_gamma   90.00
#
_symmetry.space_group_name_H-M   'P 1'
#
loop_
_entity.id
_entity.type
_entity.pdbx_description
1 polymer ?
#
loop_
_entity_poly.entity_id
_entity_poly.type
_entity_poly.pdbx_seq_one_letter_code
_entity_poly.pdbx_strand_id
1 'polypeptide(L)'
;MKYTLLAVALLFLSTACNPGLVRQERLANKRPAADSTLYYSASHIGDPFLDSLKTDTARVSLVLTLYPPPPPPPPKFRQIEGFRVQLFAGLDSLNGRVIAGELQGVMADSVYFFKEKGLYKVQAGDYPWRHKADRMVLDLRKKGYAQGWVVRRLINVPADTSLAAQADSLQPQKDVTPPVEAKFQIQVLVTSDKEKAQGLAGTLRQRFQQEVYIQPAGTIYKVLLGRFAKRSEAEKVLKKIKQNGYKDAWLVY
;
A
#
# COMPACT_ATOMS: atom_id res chain seq x y z
N MET A 1 57.24 -10.88 -1.73
CA MET A 1 57.77 -9.58 -1.27
C MET A 1 56.57 -8.81 -0.70
N LYS A 2 56.41 -8.79 0.64
CA LYS A 2 56.67 -7.64 1.55
C LYS A 2 55.73 -6.47 1.20
N TYR A 3 54.71 -6.12 2.00
CA TYR A 3 54.75 -5.33 3.25
C TYR A 3 53.51 -5.64 4.13
N THR A 4 53.67 -6.19 5.34
CA THR A 4 53.68 -5.51 6.67
C THR A 4 52.42 -4.72 7.02
N LEU A 5 51.54 -5.21 7.89
CA LEU A 5 51.55 -5.04 9.37
C LEU A 5 51.40 -3.57 9.81
N LEU A 6 50.18 -3.18 10.20
CA LEU A 6 49.99 -2.18 11.24
C LEU A 6 48.74 -2.54 12.07
N ALA A 7 49.03 -3.03 13.27
CA ALA A 7 48.10 -3.16 14.38
C ALA A 7 47.98 -1.81 15.13
N VAL A 8 47.11 -1.78 16.15
CA VAL A 8 46.94 -0.75 17.19
C VAL A 8 46.04 0.42 16.71
N ALA A 9 44.88 0.69 17.29
CA ALA A 9 44.66 0.91 18.71
C ALA A 9 43.28 0.44 19.20
N LEU A 10 43.36 -0.37 20.24
CA LEU A 10 42.33 -0.66 21.23
C LEU A 10 42.32 0.51 22.22
N LEU A 11 41.21 1.26 22.34
CA LEU A 11 40.98 2.13 23.49
C LEU A 11 39.50 2.44 23.71
N PHE A 12 38.97 1.80 24.76
CA PHE A 12 38.04 2.30 25.77
C PHE A 12 37.04 3.40 25.36
N LEU A 13 35.76 3.09 25.52
CA LEU A 13 34.90 3.79 26.50
C LEU A 13 33.61 3.00 26.73
N SER A 14 33.63 2.26 27.82
CA SER A 14 32.47 1.80 28.58
C SER A 14 31.60 3.01 28.97
N THR A 15 30.45 3.18 28.33
CA THR A 15 29.38 4.03 28.85
C THR A 15 28.37 3.17 29.59
N ALA A 16 28.28 3.47 30.88
CA ALA A 16 27.53 2.76 31.88
C ALA A 16 26.03 2.70 31.57
N CYS A 17 25.46 1.52 31.83
CA CYS A 17 24.03 1.37 32.08
C CYS A 17 23.64 2.26 33.26
N ASN A 18 22.79 3.25 33.00
CA ASN A 18 22.11 4.03 34.04
C ASN A 18 20.63 3.60 34.00
N PRO A 19 20.19 2.62 34.81
CA PRO A 19 18.77 2.44 35.05
C PRO A 19 18.29 3.63 35.89
N GLY A 20 17.83 4.66 35.20
CA GLY A 20 17.12 5.78 35.81
C GLY A 20 15.95 5.24 36.61
N LEU A 21 16.13 5.23 37.93
CA LEU A 21 15.09 5.10 38.95
C LEU A 21 13.87 5.92 38.51
N VAL A 22 12.82 5.22 38.12
CA VAL A 22 11.46 5.78 38.06
C VAL A 22 11.10 6.15 39.49
N ARG A 23 11.26 7.43 39.79
CA ARG A 23 10.80 8.11 40.99
C ARG A 23 9.28 7.90 41.06
N GLN A 24 8.84 6.94 41.87
CA GLN A 24 7.48 6.88 42.38
C GLN A 24 7.26 8.18 43.17
N GLU A 25 6.71 9.19 42.51
CA GLU A 25 6.16 10.32 43.23
C GLU A 25 5.01 9.80 44.08
N ARG A 26 5.26 9.93 45.39
CA ARG A 26 4.35 9.84 46.50
C ARG A 26 2.97 10.36 46.12
N LEU A 27 2.03 9.44 45.89
CA LEU A 27 0.61 9.70 46.14
C LEU A 27 0.38 9.67 47.67
N ALA A 28 0.97 10.64 48.37
CA ALA A 28 0.70 10.88 49.78
C ALA A 28 0.07 12.27 49.88
N ASN A 29 -1.16 12.31 50.41
CA ASN A 29 -1.98 13.49 50.66
C ASN A 29 -2.70 14.13 49.46
N LYS A 30 -3.60 13.38 48.81
CA LYS A 30 -4.89 13.97 48.44
C LYS A 30 -5.87 13.71 49.57
N ARG A 31 -6.13 14.73 50.39
CA ARG A 31 -7.31 14.75 51.26
C ARG A 31 -8.54 14.67 50.34
N PRO A 32 -9.53 13.80 50.61
CA PRO A 32 -10.80 13.90 49.91
C PRO A 32 -11.38 15.29 50.18
N ALA A 33 -11.61 16.05 49.11
CA ALA A 33 -12.41 17.26 49.21
C ALA A 33 -13.81 16.83 49.66
N ALA A 34 -14.26 17.38 50.79
CA ALA A 34 -15.60 17.22 51.30
C ALA A 34 -16.56 18.03 50.44
N ASP A 35 -16.85 17.56 49.23
CA ASP A 35 -17.92 18.15 48.43
C ASP A 35 -18.41 17.13 47.41
N SER A 36 -19.53 16.46 47.75
CA SER A 36 -20.47 15.74 46.85
C SER A 36 -21.40 14.77 47.60
N THR A 37 -21.28 14.59 48.92
CA THR A 37 -22.37 13.98 49.70
C THR A 37 -23.36 15.08 50.06
N LEU A 38 -24.13 15.52 49.06
CA LEU A 38 -25.42 16.15 49.30
C LEU A 38 -26.24 15.17 50.13
N TYR A 39 -26.29 15.44 51.42
CA TYR A 39 -27.30 14.93 52.33
C TYR A 39 -28.66 15.41 51.82
N TYR A 40 -29.35 14.58 51.04
CA TYR A 40 -30.79 14.73 50.90
C TYR A 40 -31.41 14.20 52.19
N SER A 41 -31.64 15.08 53.17
CA SER A 41 -32.68 14.81 54.15
C SER A 41 -33.99 14.84 53.38
N ALA A 42 -34.72 13.73 53.43
CA ALA A 42 -36.04 13.60 52.82
C ALA A 42 -37.01 14.53 53.55
N SER A 43 -37.03 15.81 53.15
CA SER A 43 -38.22 16.63 53.34
C SER A 43 -39.31 16.02 52.48
N HIS A 44 -40.49 15.95 53.07
CA HIS A 44 -41.69 15.27 52.59
C HIS A 44 -42.15 15.87 51.24
N ILE A 45 -41.52 15.46 50.14
CA ILE A 45 -42.04 15.73 48.80
C ILE A 45 -43.15 14.71 48.59
N GLY A 46 -44.40 15.17 48.70
CA GLY A 46 -45.56 14.35 48.33
C GLY A 46 -45.44 13.99 46.86
N ASP A 47 -45.09 12.74 46.58
CA ASP A 47 -45.10 12.21 45.23
C ASP A 47 -46.51 11.66 44.97
N PRO A 48 -47.35 12.36 44.19
CA PRO A 48 -48.73 11.95 43.95
C PRO A 48 -48.83 10.56 43.30
N PHE A 49 -47.76 10.08 42.65
CA PHE A 49 -47.69 8.71 42.14
C PHE A 49 -47.52 7.69 43.28
N LEU A 50 -46.60 7.93 44.22
CA LEU A 50 -46.41 7.02 45.35
C LEU A 50 -47.58 7.04 46.34
N ASP A 51 -48.24 8.18 46.50
CA ASP A 51 -49.38 8.30 47.40
C ASP A 51 -50.67 7.68 46.81
N SER A 52 -50.82 7.66 45.48
CA SER A 52 -51.90 6.89 44.82
C SER A 52 -51.68 5.38 44.87
N LEU A 53 -50.41 4.92 44.84
CA LEU A 53 -50.09 3.50 45.03
C LEU A 53 -50.36 2.98 46.45
N LYS A 54 -50.38 3.85 47.46
CA LYS A 54 -50.69 3.46 48.86
C LYS A 54 -52.18 3.35 49.14
N THR A 55 -53.01 4.10 48.41
CA THR A 55 -54.46 4.14 48.63
C THR A 55 -55.22 3.11 47.81
N ASP A 56 -54.66 2.65 46.69
CA ASP A 56 -55.28 1.64 45.85
C ASP A 56 -54.79 0.22 46.21
N THR A 57 -55.68 -0.61 46.77
CA THR A 57 -55.39 -2.02 47.10
C THR A 57 -55.49 -2.96 45.89
N ALA A 58 -55.73 -2.40 44.70
CA ALA A 58 -55.64 -3.14 43.45
C ALA A 58 -54.24 -3.72 43.27
N ARG A 59 -54.16 -5.03 43.01
CA ARG A 59 -52.88 -5.72 42.72
C ARG A 59 -52.25 -5.13 41.47
N VAL A 60 -51.23 -4.29 41.64
CA VAL A 60 -50.41 -3.77 40.54
C VAL A 60 -49.48 -4.89 40.07
N SER A 61 -49.83 -5.53 38.95
CA SER A 61 -48.94 -6.48 38.28
C SER A 61 -47.94 -5.70 37.41
N LEU A 62 -46.70 -5.57 37.88
CA LEU A 62 -45.60 -5.04 37.09
C LEU A 62 -45.18 -6.10 36.06
N VAL A 63 -45.56 -5.91 34.80
CA VAL A 63 -45.06 -6.72 33.70
C VAL A 63 -43.74 -6.11 33.24
N LEU A 64 -42.62 -6.70 33.68
CA LEU A 64 -41.29 -6.32 33.21
C LEU A 64 -41.09 -6.88 31.80
N THR A 65 -41.42 -6.09 30.78
CA THR A 65 -41.14 -6.44 29.39
C THR A 65 -39.66 -6.22 29.11
N LEU A 66 -38.86 -7.30 29.18
CA LEU A 66 -37.45 -7.26 28.79
C LEU A 66 -37.36 -7.17 27.26
N TYR A 67 -37.15 -5.97 26.74
CA TYR A 67 -36.76 -5.84 25.34
C TYR A 67 -35.36 -6.42 25.15
N PRO A 68 -35.16 -7.34 24.19
CA PRO A 68 -33.81 -7.76 23.85
C PRO A 68 -33.00 -6.52 23.45
N PRO A 69 -31.68 -6.48 23.76
CA PRO A 69 -30.84 -5.40 23.30
C PRO A 69 -30.97 -5.27 21.78
N PRO A 70 -31.02 -4.05 21.23
CA PRO A 70 -31.09 -3.86 19.78
C PRO A 70 -29.92 -4.61 19.11
N PRO A 71 -30.13 -5.20 17.93
CA PRO A 71 -29.06 -5.87 17.21
C PRO A 71 -27.91 -4.90 16.98
N PRO A 72 -26.65 -5.37 17.05
CA PRO A 72 -25.50 -4.51 16.81
C PRO A 72 -25.61 -3.87 15.41
N PRO A 73 -25.25 -2.58 15.27
CA PRO A 73 -25.27 -1.93 13.97
C PRO A 73 -24.34 -2.67 13.00
N PRO A 74 -24.68 -2.71 11.70
CA PRO A 74 -23.82 -3.37 10.70
C PRO A 74 -22.42 -2.73 10.68
N PRO A 75 -21.37 -3.52 10.42
CA PRO A 75 -20.00 -3.01 10.40
C PRO A 75 -19.83 -1.99 9.26
N LYS A 76 -19.26 -0.83 9.57
CA LYS A 76 -18.99 0.26 8.59
C LYS A 76 -18.00 -0.15 7.49
N PHE A 77 -17.15 -1.14 7.77
CA PHE A 77 -16.10 -1.61 6.89
C PHE A 77 -16.14 -3.13 6.77
N ARG A 78 -15.79 -3.62 5.58
CA ARG A 78 -15.55 -5.04 5.35
C ARG A 78 -14.09 -5.27 4.96
N GLN A 79 -13.55 -6.41 5.35
CA GLN A 79 -12.21 -6.83 4.95
C GLN A 79 -12.29 -7.60 3.64
N ILE A 80 -11.52 -7.16 2.65
CA ILE A 80 -11.34 -7.87 1.38
C ILE A 80 -9.86 -8.06 1.10
N GLU A 81 -9.52 -9.05 0.28
CA GLU A 81 -8.17 -9.15 -0.24
C GLU A 81 -7.87 -7.98 -1.19
N GLY A 82 -6.72 -7.34 -0.98
CA GLY A 82 -6.27 -6.22 -1.79
C GLY A 82 -4.77 -6.01 -1.67
N PHE A 83 -4.35 -4.78 -1.92
CA PHE A 83 -2.96 -4.38 -2.01
C PHE A 83 -2.71 -3.11 -1.20
N ARG A 84 -1.53 -3.03 -0.60
CA ARG A 84 -0.99 -1.83 0.05
C ARG A 84 0.39 -1.53 -0.51
N VAL A 85 0.80 -0.27 -0.45
CA VAL A 85 2.17 0.12 -0.76
C VAL A 85 3.00 0.09 0.50
N GLN A 86 4.04 -0.73 0.56
CA GLN A 86 4.98 -0.77 1.68
C GLN A 86 6.22 0.07 1.35
N LEU A 87 6.60 0.96 2.27
CA LEU A 87 7.72 1.89 2.11
C LEU A 87 8.89 1.60 3.04
N PHE A 88 8.62 0.99 4.19
CA PHE A 88 9.62 0.72 5.20
C PHE A 88 9.39 -0.64 5.86
N ALA A 89 10.49 -1.34 6.15
CA ALA A 89 10.54 -2.51 7.02
C ALA A 89 11.89 -2.54 7.73
N GLY A 90 11.92 -2.35 9.05
CA GLY A 90 13.17 -2.29 9.81
C GLY A 90 12.99 -2.54 11.31
N LEU A 91 14.09 -2.63 12.04
CA LEU A 91 14.09 -2.84 13.49
C LEU A 91 13.84 -1.54 14.28
N ASP A 92 14.15 -0.40 13.67
CA ASP A 92 14.03 0.91 14.31
C ASP A 92 12.59 1.46 14.21
N SER A 93 11.91 1.55 15.35
CA SER A 93 10.57 2.12 15.45
C SER A 93 10.54 3.63 15.25
N LEU A 94 11.61 4.34 15.59
CA LEU A 94 11.65 5.81 15.47
C LEU A 94 11.67 6.20 13.99
N ASN A 95 12.56 5.60 13.21
CA ASN A 95 12.60 5.82 11.76
C ASN A 95 11.26 5.48 11.10
N GLY A 96 10.67 4.31 11.43
CA GLY A 96 9.36 3.93 10.91
C GLY A 96 8.24 4.90 11.29
N ARG A 97 8.26 5.48 12.49
CA ARG A 97 7.27 6.46 12.94
C ARG A 97 7.44 7.81 12.24
N VAL A 98 8.68 8.26 12.03
CA VAL A 98 8.97 9.48 11.26
C VAL A 98 8.44 9.35 9.84
N ILE A 99 8.79 8.26 9.15
CA ILE A 99 8.30 7.99 7.78
C ILE A 99 6.76 7.95 7.72
N ALA A 100 6.12 7.32 8.71
CA ALA A 100 4.65 7.27 8.77
C ALA A 100 4.03 8.67 8.95
N GLY A 101 4.62 9.52 9.80
CA GLY A 101 4.16 10.89 10.01
C GLY A 101 4.33 11.77 8.76
N GLU A 102 5.46 11.65 8.07
CA GLU A 102 5.69 12.35 6.79
C GLU A 102 4.67 11.92 5.73
N LEU A 103 4.45 10.62 5.57
CA LEU A 103 3.48 10.09 4.60
C LEU A 103 2.06 10.57 4.88
N GLN A 104 1.67 10.69 6.14
CA GLN A 104 0.35 11.17 6.53
C GLN A 104 0.13 12.65 6.14
N GLY A 105 1.19 13.46 6.07
CA GLY A 105 1.11 14.83 5.54
C GLY A 105 1.07 14.90 4.01
N VAL A 106 1.57 13.86 3.33
CA VAL A 106 1.75 13.84 1.87
C VAL A 106 0.58 13.17 1.13
N MET A 107 -0.17 12.32 1.81
CA MET A 107 -1.25 11.51 1.26
C MET A 107 -2.56 11.74 2.00
N ALA A 108 -3.67 11.77 1.26
CA ALA A 108 -5.02 11.77 1.85
C ALA A 108 -5.48 10.37 2.29
N ASP A 109 -4.82 9.32 1.80
CA ASP A 109 -5.14 7.92 2.09
C ASP A 109 -4.69 7.49 3.49
N SER A 110 -5.15 6.31 3.92
CA SER A 110 -4.76 5.71 5.19
C SER A 110 -3.28 5.31 5.23
N VAL A 111 -2.61 5.63 6.34
CA VAL A 111 -1.22 5.21 6.63
C VAL A 111 -1.22 4.27 7.82
N TYR A 112 -0.51 3.15 7.70
CA TYR A 112 -0.45 2.09 8.71
C TYR A 112 0.98 1.92 9.21
N PHE A 113 1.16 1.96 10.53
CA PHE A 113 2.40 1.65 11.22
C PHE A 113 2.17 0.52 12.22
N PHE A 114 2.83 -0.61 12.05
CA PHE A 114 2.66 -1.79 12.90
C PHE A 114 3.93 -2.65 12.96
N LYS A 115 3.99 -3.56 13.94
CA LYS A 115 5.10 -4.50 14.11
C LYS A 115 4.67 -5.91 13.67
N GLU A 116 5.47 -6.55 12.83
CA GLU A 116 5.22 -7.91 12.33
C GLU A 116 6.53 -8.69 12.24
N LYS A 117 6.58 -9.88 12.86
CA LYS A 117 7.79 -10.72 12.91
C LYS A 117 9.04 -9.97 13.39
N GLY A 118 8.88 -9.11 14.40
CA GLY A 118 9.97 -8.32 14.96
C GLY A 118 10.35 -7.05 14.20
N LEU A 119 9.81 -6.83 12.99
CA LEU A 119 10.09 -5.65 12.18
C LEU A 119 8.94 -4.65 12.23
N TYR A 120 9.26 -3.36 12.32
CA TYR A 120 8.32 -2.26 12.12
C TYR A 120 8.13 -2.02 10.63
N LYS A 121 6.88 -1.97 10.19
CA LYS A 121 6.50 -1.75 8.81
C LYS A 121 5.65 -0.51 8.68
N VAL A 122 5.87 0.21 7.58
CA VAL A 122 5.03 1.35 7.16
C VAL A 122 4.38 0.99 5.83
N GLN A 123 3.05 0.99 5.81
CA GLN A 123 2.25 0.74 4.62
C GLN A 123 1.29 1.90 4.39
N ALA A 124 0.98 2.20 3.13
CA ALA A 124 0.09 3.28 2.73
C ALA A 124 -0.99 2.78 1.75
N GLY A 125 -2.20 3.30 1.95
CA GLY A 125 -3.38 3.10 1.14
C GLY A 125 -4.00 1.70 1.25
N ASP A 126 -5.25 1.61 0.81
CA ASP A 126 -6.03 0.39 0.67
C ASP A 126 -6.50 0.29 -0.80
N TYR A 127 -5.81 -0.51 -1.60
CA TYR A 127 -6.06 -0.62 -3.05
C TYR A 127 -6.67 -1.98 -3.39
N PRO A 128 -7.94 -2.04 -3.85
CA PRO A 128 -8.54 -3.31 -4.28
C PRO A 128 -7.82 -3.97 -5.46
N TRP A 129 -7.17 -3.16 -6.31
CA TRP A 129 -6.50 -3.63 -7.53
C TRP A 129 -5.01 -3.25 -7.56
N ARG A 130 -4.18 -4.19 -8.01
CA ARG A 130 -2.72 -4.03 -8.07
C ARG A 130 -2.26 -2.82 -8.89
N HIS A 131 -2.86 -2.59 -10.06
CA HIS A 131 -2.45 -1.49 -10.93
C HIS A 131 -2.72 -0.09 -10.31
N LYS A 132 -3.67 0.05 -9.36
CA LYS A 132 -3.86 1.29 -8.60
C LYS A 132 -2.73 1.46 -7.57
N ALA A 133 -2.34 0.38 -6.90
CA ALA A 133 -1.19 0.38 -5.98
C ALA A 133 0.14 0.69 -6.72
N ASP A 134 0.35 0.12 -7.91
CA ASP A 134 1.54 0.39 -8.72
C ASP A 134 1.63 1.86 -9.15
N ARG A 135 0.49 2.47 -9.54
CA ARG A 135 0.42 3.91 -9.81
C ARG A 135 0.82 4.73 -8.59
N MET A 136 0.32 4.35 -7.41
CA MET A 136 0.69 5.02 -6.17
C MET A 136 2.18 4.90 -5.86
N VAL A 137 2.81 3.74 -6.10
CA VAL A 137 4.27 3.61 -5.97
C VAL A 137 5.01 4.60 -6.86
N LEU A 138 4.59 4.75 -8.12
CA LEU A 138 5.21 5.73 -9.04
C LEU A 138 5.05 7.16 -8.55
N ASP A 139 3.87 7.51 -8.03
CA ASP A 139 3.62 8.85 -7.51
C ASP A 139 4.42 9.12 -6.22
N LEU A 140 4.57 8.13 -5.35
CA LEU A 140 5.44 8.20 -4.17
C LEU A 140 6.92 8.36 -4.55
N ARG A 141 7.38 7.67 -5.60
CA ARG A 141 8.76 7.83 -6.11
C ARG A 141 9.04 9.25 -6.59
N LYS A 142 8.09 9.88 -7.29
CA LYS A 142 8.21 11.30 -7.70
C LYS A 142 8.35 12.25 -6.51
N LYS A 143 7.78 11.87 -5.35
CA LYS A 143 7.84 12.63 -4.09
C LYS A 143 9.08 12.31 -3.23
N GLY A 144 10.02 11.51 -3.73
CA GLY A 144 11.27 11.17 -3.04
C GLY A 144 11.26 9.81 -2.33
N TYR A 145 10.14 9.10 -2.30
CA TYR A 145 10.05 7.79 -1.67
C TYR A 145 10.44 6.66 -2.64
N ALA A 146 11.73 6.51 -2.90
CA ALA A 146 12.26 5.59 -3.90
C ALA A 146 11.97 4.09 -3.60
N GLN A 147 11.92 3.73 -2.31
CA GLN A 147 11.94 2.35 -1.85
C GLN A 147 10.55 1.70 -1.69
N GLY A 148 9.50 2.23 -2.31
CA GLY A 148 8.15 1.66 -2.23
C GLY A 148 7.96 0.40 -3.11
N TRP A 149 7.27 -0.61 -2.57
CA TRP A 149 6.78 -1.78 -3.33
C TRP A 149 5.36 -2.19 -2.90
N VAL A 150 4.67 -2.94 -3.76
CA VAL A 150 3.29 -3.39 -3.50
C VAL A 150 3.27 -4.71 -2.74
N VAL A 151 2.40 -4.83 -1.73
CA VAL A 151 2.21 -6.03 -0.91
C VAL A 151 0.72 -6.41 -0.89
N ARG A 152 0.41 -7.70 -1.03
CA ARG A 152 -0.97 -8.23 -0.91
C ARG A 152 -1.35 -8.40 0.56
N ARG A 153 -2.51 -7.86 0.96
CA ARG A 153 -3.00 -7.81 2.36
C ARG A 153 -4.52 -7.75 2.39
N LEU A 154 -5.11 -8.05 3.55
CA LEU A 154 -6.50 -7.68 3.82
C LEU A 154 -6.59 -6.16 4.03
N ILE A 155 -7.47 -5.53 3.28
CA ILE A 155 -7.71 -4.07 3.30
C ILE A 155 -9.13 -3.78 3.82
N ASN A 156 -9.35 -2.60 4.39
CA ASN A 156 -10.64 -2.19 4.92
C ASN A 156 -11.34 -1.31 3.89
N VAL A 157 -12.41 -1.82 3.28
CA VAL A 157 -13.20 -1.05 2.31
C VAL A 157 -14.55 -0.70 2.95
N PRO A 158 -15.09 0.51 2.75
CA PRO A 158 -16.42 0.86 3.25
C PRO A 158 -17.44 -0.15 2.74
N ALA A 159 -18.33 -0.62 3.62
CA ALA A 159 -19.32 -1.64 3.26
C ALA A 159 -20.22 -1.19 2.09
N ASP A 160 -20.48 0.12 2.01
CA ASP A 160 -21.34 0.75 1.01
C ASP A 160 -20.72 0.81 -0.40
N THR A 161 -19.40 0.63 -0.52
CA THR A 161 -18.67 0.75 -1.81
C THR A 161 -18.94 -0.42 -2.77
N SER A 162 -19.74 -1.43 -2.38
CA SER A 162 -20.09 -2.56 -3.24
C SER A 162 -20.74 -2.16 -4.57
N LEU A 163 -21.40 -0.99 -4.66
CA LEU A 163 -21.97 -0.44 -5.90
C LEU A 163 -20.93 0.30 -6.76
N ALA A 164 -19.97 1.00 -6.15
CA ALA A 164 -18.92 1.72 -6.88
C ALA A 164 -17.81 0.79 -7.42
N ALA A 165 -17.55 -0.32 -6.73
CA ALA A 165 -16.61 -1.35 -7.19
C ALA A 165 -17.15 -2.11 -8.43
N GLN A 166 -18.47 -2.17 -8.63
CA GLN A 166 -19.10 -2.72 -9.84
C GLN A 166 -19.12 -1.70 -11.00
N ALA A 167 -19.21 -0.40 -10.70
CA ALA A 167 -19.19 0.65 -11.73
C ALA A 167 -17.81 0.84 -12.38
N ASP A 168 -16.70 0.64 -11.63
CA ASP A 168 -15.34 0.72 -12.18
C ASP A 168 -14.91 -0.59 -12.91
N SER A 169 -15.73 -1.64 -12.83
CA SER A 169 -15.59 -2.87 -13.65
C SER A 169 -16.39 -2.85 -14.96
N LEU A 170 -17.14 -1.77 -15.24
CA LEU A 170 -17.89 -1.59 -16.49
C LEU A 170 -17.22 -0.62 -17.48
N GLN A 171 -16.06 -0.05 -17.14
CA GLN A 171 -15.18 0.41 -18.20
C GLN A 171 -14.65 -0.83 -18.92
N PRO A 172 -14.78 -0.94 -20.26
CA PRO A 172 -14.11 -1.98 -21.01
C PRO A 172 -12.64 -1.88 -20.64
N GLN A 173 -12.13 -2.87 -19.91
CA GLN A 173 -10.69 -3.05 -19.78
C GLN A 173 -10.17 -3.09 -21.21
N LYS A 174 -9.53 -2.00 -21.62
CA LYS A 174 -8.71 -1.98 -22.82
C LYS A 174 -7.53 -2.88 -22.50
N ASP A 175 -7.72 -4.16 -22.74
CA ASP A 175 -6.74 -5.23 -22.83
C ASP A 175 -5.54 -5.11 -21.90
N VAL A 176 -5.73 -5.48 -20.62
CA VAL A 176 -4.67 -6.24 -19.95
C VAL A 176 -4.95 -7.69 -20.22
N THR A 177 -4.75 -8.10 -21.48
CA THR A 177 -4.62 -9.50 -21.84
C THR A 177 -3.54 -10.07 -20.90
N PRO A 178 -3.73 -11.26 -20.29
CA PRO A 178 -2.62 -11.96 -19.65
C PRO A 178 -1.43 -11.93 -20.63
N PRO A 179 -0.18 -11.71 -20.17
CA PRO A 179 0.96 -11.45 -21.05
C PRO A 179 1.00 -12.52 -22.13
N VAL A 180 0.45 -12.19 -23.30
CA VAL A 180 0.36 -13.12 -24.40
C VAL A 180 1.81 -13.28 -24.80
N GLU A 181 2.35 -14.48 -24.59
CA GLU A 181 3.73 -14.80 -24.94
C GLU A 181 3.97 -14.30 -26.35
N ALA A 182 4.74 -13.23 -26.46
CA ALA A 182 4.99 -12.60 -27.74
C ALA A 182 5.87 -13.54 -28.54
N LYS A 183 5.25 -14.31 -29.43
CA LYS A 183 5.90 -15.36 -30.25
C LYS A 183 6.58 -14.81 -31.49
N PHE A 184 6.30 -13.57 -31.89
CA PHE A 184 6.82 -13.04 -33.14
C PHE A 184 7.48 -11.68 -32.94
N GLN A 185 8.68 -11.55 -33.50
CA GLN A 185 9.49 -10.33 -33.50
C GLN A 185 10.01 -10.10 -34.91
N ILE A 186 10.30 -8.85 -35.27
CA ILE A 186 10.88 -8.53 -36.58
C ILE A 186 12.33 -8.12 -36.38
N GLN A 187 13.27 -8.91 -36.90
CA GLN A 187 14.68 -8.54 -36.89
C GLN A 187 14.98 -7.67 -38.12
N VAL A 188 15.52 -6.47 -37.88
CA VAL A 188 15.80 -5.48 -38.93
C VAL A 188 17.28 -5.43 -39.28
N LEU A 189 18.16 -5.56 -38.29
CA LEU A 189 19.61 -5.49 -38.49
C LEU A 189 20.34 -6.36 -37.47
N VAL A 190 21.47 -6.92 -37.90
CA VAL A 190 22.51 -7.47 -37.01
C VAL A 190 23.80 -6.71 -37.27
N THR A 191 24.45 -6.23 -36.22
CA THR A 191 25.72 -5.50 -36.35
C THR A 191 26.59 -5.70 -35.11
N SER A 192 27.92 -5.68 -35.26
CA SER A 192 28.86 -5.66 -34.13
C SER A 192 29.00 -4.27 -33.50
N ASP A 193 28.56 -3.23 -34.19
CA ASP A 193 28.65 -1.84 -33.74
C ASP A 193 27.42 -1.45 -32.90
N LYS A 194 27.68 -1.18 -31.63
CA LYS A 194 26.66 -0.81 -30.65
C LYS A 194 26.01 0.55 -30.96
N GLU A 195 26.79 1.53 -31.41
CA GLU A 195 26.30 2.88 -31.69
C GLU A 195 25.37 2.86 -32.90
N LYS A 196 25.76 2.11 -33.93
CA LYS A 196 24.91 1.88 -35.11
C LYS A 196 23.60 1.20 -34.74
N ALA A 197 23.63 0.18 -33.88
CA ALA A 197 22.43 -0.49 -33.39
C ALA A 197 21.50 0.46 -32.61
N GLN A 198 22.07 1.31 -31.74
CA GLN A 198 21.31 2.30 -30.95
C GLN A 198 20.70 3.40 -31.82
N GLY A 199 21.47 3.94 -32.77
CA GLY A 199 20.99 4.95 -33.71
C GLY A 199 19.85 4.44 -34.58
N LEU A 200 19.99 3.22 -35.11
CA LEU A 200 18.90 2.58 -35.86
C LEU A 200 17.65 2.36 -34.99
N ALA A 201 17.84 1.90 -33.75
CA ALA A 201 16.72 1.68 -32.84
C ALA A 201 15.94 2.97 -32.52
N GLY A 202 16.63 4.10 -32.32
CA GLY A 202 15.99 5.41 -32.13
C GLY A 202 15.12 5.82 -33.32
N THR A 203 15.69 5.72 -34.53
CA THR A 203 14.98 6.04 -35.78
C THR A 203 13.74 5.15 -35.98
N LEU A 204 13.86 3.85 -35.69
CA LEU A 204 12.73 2.91 -35.81
C LEU A 204 11.60 3.23 -34.82
N ARG A 205 11.93 3.57 -33.57
CA ARG A 205 10.92 3.97 -32.56
C ARG A 205 10.15 5.19 -33.01
N GLN A 206 10.86 6.24 -33.44
CA GLN A 206 10.25 7.49 -33.86
C GLN A 206 9.37 7.31 -35.09
N ARG A 207 9.82 6.51 -36.07
CA ARG A 207 9.13 6.36 -37.36
C ARG A 207 7.91 5.45 -37.30
N PHE A 208 7.99 4.37 -36.53
CA PHE A 208 6.94 3.34 -36.51
C PHE A 208 6.05 3.39 -35.28
N GLN A 209 6.39 4.20 -34.26
CA GLN A 209 5.68 4.26 -32.97
C GLN A 209 5.49 2.86 -32.35
N GLN A 210 6.49 2.00 -32.54
CA GLN A 210 6.55 0.63 -32.03
C GLN A 210 7.76 0.50 -31.11
N GLU A 211 7.67 -0.40 -30.14
CA GLU A 211 8.80 -0.70 -29.26
C GLU A 211 9.94 -1.34 -30.05
N VAL A 212 11.18 -0.93 -29.76
CA VAL A 212 12.39 -1.48 -30.38
C VAL A 212 13.34 -1.96 -29.31
N TYR A 213 13.81 -3.20 -29.46
CA TYR A 213 14.69 -3.90 -28.55
C TYR A 213 16.05 -4.14 -29.21
N ILE A 214 17.11 -4.05 -28.42
CA ILE A 214 18.45 -4.44 -28.83
C ILE A 214 18.84 -5.66 -28.00
N GLN A 215 19.00 -6.80 -28.66
CA GLN A 215 19.39 -8.04 -28.01
C GLN A 215 20.87 -8.32 -28.27
N PRO A 216 21.74 -8.28 -27.24
CA PRO A 216 23.13 -8.70 -27.38
C PRO A 216 23.20 -10.23 -27.55
N ALA A 217 24.02 -10.69 -28.49
CA ALA A 217 24.25 -12.11 -28.78
C ALA A 217 25.74 -12.34 -29.07
N GLY A 218 26.55 -12.46 -28.01
CA GLY A 218 28.01 -12.53 -28.15
C GLY A 218 28.60 -11.18 -28.55
N THR A 219 29.31 -11.13 -29.69
CA THR A 219 29.96 -9.92 -30.22
C THR A 219 29.07 -9.09 -31.16
N ILE A 220 27.81 -9.52 -31.35
CA ILE A 220 26.85 -8.86 -32.24
C ILE A 220 25.61 -8.41 -31.47
N TYR A 221 24.95 -7.40 -32.02
CA TYR A 221 23.70 -6.81 -31.54
C TYR A 221 22.61 -7.04 -32.58
N LYS A 222 21.49 -7.61 -32.16
CA LYS A 222 20.29 -7.80 -32.98
C LYS A 222 19.30 -6.68 -32.66
N VAL A 223 18.87 -5.96 -33.69
CA VAL A 223 17.84 -4.91 -33.56
C VAL A 223 16.49 -5.52 -33.93
N LEU A 224 15.60 -5.60 -32.94
CA LEU A 224 14.30 -6.25 -33.02
C LEU A 224 13.18 -5.20 -32.87
N LEU A 225 12.21 -5.18 -33.78
CA LEU A 225 11.05 -4.30 -33.73
C LEU A 225 9.82 -5.07 -33.29
N GLY A 226 9.15 -4.56 -32.26
CA GLY A 226 7.84 -4.99 -31.79
C GLY A 226 7.87 -6.38 -31.14
N ARG A 227 6.72 -6.72 -30.56
CA ARG A 227 6.43 -8.01 -29.96
C ARG A 227 4.98 -8.34 -30.30
N PHE A 228 4.78 -9.29 -31.20
CA PHE A 228 3.46 -9.60 -31.75
C PHE A 228 3.00 -10.97 -31.29
N ALA A 229 1.74 -11.05 -30.88
CA ALA A 229 1.08 -12.31 -30.53
C ALA A 229 0.67 -13.09 -31.79
N LYS A 230 0.21 -12.38 -32.82
CA LYS A 230 -0.28 -12.97 -34.08
C LYS A 230 0.70 -12.73 -35.21
N ARG A 231 1.00 -13.79 -35.96
CA ARG A 231 1.84 -13.73 -37.16
C ARG A 231 1.32 -12.73 -38.21
N SER A 232 0.00 -12.68 -38.41
CA SER A 232 -0.63 -11.78 -39.39
C SER A 232 -0.40 -10.29 -39.08
N GLU A 233 -0.31 -9.91 -37.80
CA GLU A 233 0.01 -8.55 -37.38
C GLU A 233 1.47 -8.22 -37.65
N ALA A 234 2.38 -9.14 -37.29
CA ALA A 234 3.81 -9.00 -37.55
C ALA A 234 4.11 -8.87 -39.06
N GLU A 235 3.43 -9.66 -39.92
CA GLU A 235 3.61 -9.59 -41.37
C GLU A 235 3.15 -8.25 -41.98
N LYS A 236 2.06 -7.67 -41.46
CA LYS A 236 1.61 -6.32 -41.88
C LYS A 236 2.69 -5.26 -41.58
N VAL A 237 3.26 -5.32 -40.38
CA VAL A 237 4.33 -4.40 -39.96
C VAL A 237 5.61 -4.64 -40.76
N LEU A 238 5.97 -5.90 -40.99
CA LEU A 238 7.12 -6.29 -41.82
C LEU A 238 7.01 -5.74 -43.25
N LYS A 239 5.84 -5.83 -43.88
CA LYS A 239 5.61 -5.27 -45.22
C LYS A 239 5.83 -3.76 -45.24
N LYS A 240 5.33 -3.05 -44.21
CA LYS A 240 5.53 -1.60 -44.06
C LYS A 240 7.01 -1.24 -43.87
N ILE A 241 7.76 -2.01 -43.09
CA ILE A 241 9.20 -1.82 -42.89
C ILE A 241 9.98 -2.00 -44.20
N LYS A 242 9.68 -3.05 -44.97
CA LYS A 242 10.34 -3.31 -46.26
C LYS A 242 10.07 -2.20 -47.27
N GLN A 243 8.84 -1.68 -47.31
CA GLN A 243 8.47 -0.52 -48.15
C GLN A 243 9.23 0.76 -47.76
N ASN A 244 9.69 0.87 -46.50
CA ASN A 244 10.47 2.02 -46.00
C ASN A 244 11.99 1.86 -46.15
N GLY A 245 12.46 0.88 -46.94
CA GLY A 245 13.86 0.72 -47.32
C GLY A 245 14.63 -0.38 -46.58
N TYR A 246 14.03 -1.02 -45.57
CA TYR A 246 14.66 -2.11 -44.83
C TYR A 246 14.34 -3.47 -45.46
N LYS A 247 14.90 -3.72 -46.65
CA LYS A 247 14.60 -4.92 -47.45
C LYS A 247 15.02 -6.22 -46.76
N ASP A 248 16.09 -6.15 -45.97
CA ASP A 248 16.68 -7.28 -45.25
C ASP A 248 16.00 -7.54 -43.90
N ALA A 249 14.81 -7.00 -43.63
CA ALA A 249 14.06 -7.36 -42.43
C ALA A 249 13.38 -8.74 -42.59
N TRP A 250 13.39 -9.54 -41.53
CA TRP A 250 12.66 -10.82 -41.48
C TRP A 250 12.05 -11.09 -40.11
N LEU A 251 11.15 -12.07 -40.08
CA LEU A 251 10.37 -12.44 -38.89
C LEU A 251 11.13 -13.52 -38.11
N VAL A 252 11.24 -13.34 -36.80
CA VAL A 252 11.90 -14.23 -35.83
C VAL A 252 10.86 -14.70 -34.81
N TYR A 253 10.97 -15.95 -34.38
CA TYR A 253 10.07 -16.62 -33.43
C TYR A 253 10.82 -17.18 -32.24
#